data_AF-A0A0B7HB21-F1
#
_entry.id   AF-A0A0B7HB21-F1
#
_cell.length_a   1.000
_cell.length_b   1.000
_cell.length_c   1.000
_cell.angle_alpha   90.00
_cell.angle_beta   90.00
_cell.angle_gamma   90.00
#
_symmetry.space_group_name_H-M   'P 1'
#
loop_
_entity.id
_entity.type
_entity.pdbx_description
1 polymer ?
#
loop_
_entity_poly.entity_id
_entity_poly.type
_entity_poly.pdbx_seq_one_letter_code
_entity_poly.pdbx_strand_id
1 'polypeptide(L)' 'MSDTWINGRNRLEKAVGEDIARDIEKAMSRGEVDRVLSKIDTNGNVTTYKLDDLGNIIGNWK' A
#
# COMPACT_ATOMS: atom_id res chain seq x y z
N MET A 1 1.38 0.17 -4.01
CA MET A 1 2.69 -0.26 -3.46
C MET A 1 2.73 -1.76 -3.60
N SER A 2 3.63 -2.32 -4.42
CA SER A 2 3.66 -3.76 -4.69
C SER A 2 4.40 -4.54 -3.60
N ASP A 3 4.21 -5.85 -3.54
CA ASP A 3 4.91 -6.72 -2.59
C ASP A 3 6.42 -6.75 -2.85
N THR A 4 6.83 -6.60 -4.11
CA THR A 4 8.26 -6.42 -4.44
C THR A 4 8.83 -5.15 -3.82
N TRP A 5 8.04 -4.07 -3.74
CA TRP A 5 8.48 -2.86 -3.07
C TRP A 5 8.55 -3.06 -1.56
N ILE A 6 7.53 -3.68 -0.97
CA ILE A 6 7.38 -3.90 0.48
C ILE A 6 8.52 -4.77 1.02
N ASN A 7 8.75 -5.91 0.37
CA ASN A 7 9.77 -6.90 0.74
C ASN A 7 11.18 -6.49 0.26
N GLY A 8 11.29 -5.40 -0.49
CA GLY A 8 12.56 -4.96 -1.07
C GLY A 8 13.43 -4.23 -0.05
N ARG A 9 14.64 -4.74 0.24
CA ARG A 9 15.68 -4.04 1.02
C ARG A 9 15.20 -3.50 2.39
N ASN A 10 14.30 -4.22 3.05
CA ASN A 10 13.67 -3.83 4.33
C ASN A 10 13.03 -2.44 4.27
N ARG A 11 12.40 -2.10 3.14
CA ARG A 11 11.79 -0.78 2.93
C ARG A 11 10.65 -0.50 3.90
N LEU A 12 9.81 -1.49 4.18
CA LEU A 12 8.71 -1.34 5.13
C LEU A 12 9.25 -1.03 6.54
N GLU A 13 10.12 -1.88 7.07
CA GLU A 13 10.83 -1.67 8.35
C GLU A 13 11.50 -0.29 8.43
N LYS A 14 12.20 0.15 7.37
CA LYS A 14 12.85 1.47 7.34
C LYS A 14 11.86 2.65 7.35
N ALA A 15 10.64 2.44 6.84
CA ALA A 15 9.64 3.49 6.75
C ALA A 15 8.85 3.66 8.06
N VAL A 16 8.59 2.56 8.78
CA VAL A 16 7.68 2.57 9.94
C VAL A 16 8.29 2.01 11.23
N GLY A 17 9.51 1.48 11.19
CA GLY A 17 10.14 0.76 12.31
C GLY A 17 9.80 -0.74 12.33
N GLU A 18 10.57 -1.51 13.09
CA GLU A 18 10.51 -2.97 13.13
C GLU A 18 9.16 -3.51 13.64
N ASP A 19 8.68 -3.01 14.78
CA ASP A 19 7.45 -3.51 15.40
C ASP A 19 6.22 -3.22 14.52
N ILE A 20 6.12 -2.01 13.97
CA ILE A 20 5.01 -1.61 13.10
C ILE A 20 5.07 -2.38 11.77
N ALA A 21 6.27 -2.63 11.23
CA ALA A 21 6.41 -3.43 10.00
C ALA A 21 5.90 -4.85 10.20
N ARG A 22 6.21 -5.50 11.32
CA ARG A 22 5.69 -6.84 11.65
C ARG A 22 4.16 -6.88 11.74
N ASP A 23 3.55 -5.87 12.38
CA ASP A 23 2.10 -5.79 12.49
C ASP A 23 1.44 -5.62 11.12
N ILE A 24 2.01 -4.78 10.25
CA ILE A 24 1.54 -4.60 8.88
C ILE A 24 1.67 -5.88 8.06
N GLU A 25 2.83 -6.56 8.09
CA GLU A 25 3.05 -7.82 7.38
C GLU A 25 2.05 -8.91 7.81
N LYS A 26 1.76 -8.97 9.11
CA LYS A 26 0.78 -9.91 9.66
C LYS A 26 -0.63 -9.58 9.17
N ALA A 27 -1.04 -8.32 9.21
CA ALA A 27 -2.34 -7.89 8.69
C ALA A 27 -2.45 -8.13 7.17
N MET A 28 -1.37 -7.90 6.41
CA MET A 28 -1.26 -8.25 4.98
C MET A 28 -1.51 -9.74 4.74
N SER A 29 -0.85 -10.62 5.50
CA SER A 29 -1.02 -12.07 5.36
C SER A 29 -2.45 -12.55 5.65
N ARG A 30 -3.22 -11.77 6.41
CA ARG A 30 -4.62 -12.04 6.75
C ARG A 30 -5.62 -11.37 5.81
N GLY A 31 -5.16 -10.56 4.86
CA GLY A 31 -6.04 -9.74 4.01
C GLY A 31 -6.75 -8.61 4.75
N GLU A 32 -6.19 -8.17 5.88
CA GLU A 32 -6.76 -7.12 6.75
C GLU A 32 -6.31 -5.70 6.33
N VAL A 33 -5.64 -5.56 5.19
CA VAL A 33 -5.18 -4.26 4.67
C VAL A 33 -5.55 -4.07 3.21
N ASP A 34 -5.77 -2.81 2.85
CA ASP A 34 -5.92 -2.38 1.48
C ASP A 34 -4.68 -1.63 1.01
N ARG A 35 -4.26 -1.90 -0.24
CA ARG A 35 -3.22 -1.13 -0.92
C ARG A 35 -3.90 -0.03 -1.74
N VAL A 36 -3.49 1.22 -1.52
CA VAL A 36 -4.21 2.39 -2.04
C VAL A 36 -3.26 3.39 -2.73
N LEU A 37 -3.73 4.02 -3.81
CA LEU A 37 -3.06 5.13 -4.49
C LEU A 37 -4.00 6.32 -4.60
N SER A 38 -3.62 7.46 -4.01
CA SER A 38 -4.34 8.73 -4.17
C SER A 38 -3.66 9.60 -5.22
N LYS A 39 -4.43 10.06 -6.21
CA LYS A 39 -3.99 11.01 -7.23
C LYS A 39 -4.76 12.32 -7.07
N ILE A 40 -4.01 13.42 -7.07
CA ILE A 40 -4.57 14.78 -7.08
C ILE A 40 -4.41 15.33 -8.49
N ASP A 41 -5.50 15.81 -9.09
CA ASP A 41 -5.45 16.46 -10.40
C ASP A 41 -5.08 17.95 -10.28
N THR A 42 -4.93 18.64 -11.42
CA THR A 42 -4.59 20.07 -11.46
C THR A 42 -5.64 20.99 -10.85
N ASN A 43 -6.87 20.50 -10.69
CA ASN A 43 -7.99 21.23 -10.10
C ASN A 43 -8.13 20.95 -8.59
N GLY A 44 -7.26 20.09 -8.03
CA GLY A 44 -7.30 19.68 -6.63
C GLY A 44 -8.27 18.54 -6.32
N ASN A 45 -8.87 17.90 -7.33
CA ASN A 45 -9.73 16.75 -7.09
C ASN A 45 -8.90 15.53 -6.72
N VAL A 46 -9.32 14.81 -5.68
CA VAL A 46 -8.66 13.58 -5.21
C VAL A 46 -9.42 12.38 -5.75
N THR A 47 -8.71 11.49 -6.46
CA THR A 47 -9.21 10.16 -6.80
C THR A 47 -8.34 9.11 -6.13
N THR A 48 -8.99 8.16 -5.47
CA THR A 48 -8.30 7.13 -4.70
C THR A 48 -8.59 5.75 -5.31
N TYR A 49 -7.54 4.98 -5.57
CA TYR A 49 -7.59 3.70 -6.26
C TYR A 49 -7.14 2.56 -5.36
N LYS A 50 -7.81 1.41 -5.45
CA LYS A 50 -7.37 0.15 -4.84
C LYS A 50 -6.36 -0.53 -5.76
N LEU A 51 -5.34 -1.15 -5.18
CA LEU A 51 -4.26 -1.82 -5.89
C LEU A 51 -4.21 -3.33 -5.56
N ASP A 52 -3.74 -4.13 -6.51
CA ASP A 52 -3.32 -5.52 -6.27
C ASP A 52 -1.91 -5.61 -5.66
N ASP A 53 -1.40 -6.82 -5.46
CA ASP A 53 -0.07 -7.14 -4.93
C ASP A 53 1.08 -6.80 -5.89
N LEU A 54 0.81 -6.76 -7.18
CA LEU A 54 1.73 -6.29 -8.22
C LEU A 54 1.76 -4.76 -8.32
N GLY A 55 0.81 -4.07 -7.70
CA GLY A 55 0.67 -2.62 -7.72
C GLY A 55 -0.15 -2.08 -8.89
N ASN A 56 -0.90 -2.92 -9.59
CA ASN A 56 -1.85 -2.51 -10.62
C ASN A 56 -3.13 -1.96 -9.99
N ILE A 57 -3.77 -1.02 -10.68
CA ILE A 57 -5.07 -0.49 -10.27
C ILE A 57 -6.16 -1.53 -10.57
N ILE A 58 -6.91 -1.94 -9.55
CA ILE A 58 -8.04 -2.87 -9.68
C ILE A 58 -9.41 -2.20 -9.55
N GLY A 59 -9.44 -0.91 -9.21
CA GLY A 59 -10.67 -0.11 -9.16
C GLY A 59 -10.55 1.13 -8.28
N ASN A 60 -11.64 1.87 -8.14
CA ASN A 60 -11.73 2.96 -7.17
C ASN A 60 -11.82 2.38 -5.75
N TRP A 61 -11.13 3.01 -4.81
CA TRP A 61 -11.24 2.70 -3.39
C TRP A 61 -12.44 3.47 -2.81
N LYS A 62 -13.38 2.76 -2.18
CA LYS A 62 -14.62 3.29 -1.63
C LYS A 62 -14.74 2.92 -0.17
#